data_AF-A0A0C3HB05-F1
#
_entry.id   AF-A0A0C3HB05-F1
#
_cell.length_a   1.000
_cell.length_b   1.000
_cell.length_c   1.000
_cell.angle_alpha   90.00
_cell.angle_beta   90.00
_cell.angle_gamma   90.00
#
_symmetry.space_group_name_H-M   'P 1'
#
loop_
_entity.id
_entity.type
_entity.pdbx_description
1 polymer ?
#
loop_
_entity_poly.entity_id
_entity_poly.type
_entity_poly.pdbx_seq_one_letter_code
_entity_poly.pdbx_strand_id
1 'polypeptide(L)'
;MHDQGHKVLTEEVFLLLQEALTSEVYPGDSKPAKPTATTFDLPSNQTSPRQHRLHLTMLAVDMPLFSDETRLRLLELYARKQYWREFWDVWRMAPRRGQPQSPPMYALMFRKIAETKNQKACIAVLRTWVPEMDAETPKIALDGEVAEAVRAVLEVAEPLVQEEAARNPGGRGEWIDLWRRTMQGGSFSPVR
;
A
#
# COMPACT_ATOMS: atom_id res chain seq x y z
N MET A 1 4.23 -42.84 -7.05
CA MET A 1 4.92 -41.97 -6.08
C MET A 1 3.88 -41.06 -5.48
N HIS A 2 3.54 -41.28 -4.21
CA HIS A 2 2.44 -40.58 -3.54
C HIS A 2 2.92 -39.24 -3.02
N ASP A 3 2.66 -38.16 -3.76
CA ASP A 3 2.63 -36.82 -3.20
C ASP A 3 1.17 -36.52 -2.84
N GLN A 4 0.71 -37.11 -1.73
CA GLN A 4 -0.63 -36.92 -1.17
C GLN A 4 -0.57 -36.06 0.09
N GLY A 5 0.27 -35.01 0.06
CA GLY A 5 0.21 -33.95 1.07
C GLY A 5 -0.99 -33.07 0.80
N HIS A 6 -1.98 -33.06 1.71
CA HIS A 6 -3.00 -32.00 1.67
C HIS A 6 -2.31 -30.66 1.90
N LYS A 7 -2.58 -29.67 1.03
CA LYS A 7 -2.16 -28.28 1.25
C LYS A 7 -3.00 -27.70 2.39
N VAL A 8 -2.58 -27.94 3.63
CA VAL A 8 -3.28 -27.46 4.84
C VAL A 8 -3.02 -25.98 5.06
N LEU A 9 -1.83 -25.49 4.71
CA LEU A 9 -1.49 -24.07 4.76
C LEU A 9 -1.70 -23.46 3.38
N THR A 10 -2.74 -22.66 3.25
CA THR A 10 -3.07 -21.89 2.04
C THR A 10 -3.16 -20.41 2.37
N GLU A 11 -3.15 -19.56 1.34
CA GLU A 11 -3.29 -18.11 1.56
C GLU A 11 -4.63 -17.75 2.21
N GLU A 12 -5.70 -18.48 1.87
CA GLU A 12 -7.03 -18.30 2.44
C GLU A 12 -7.04 -18.63 3.93
N VAL A 13 -6.34 -19.70 4.35
CA VAL A 13 -6.20 -20.05 5.76
C VAL A 13 -5.46 -18.95 6.52
N PHE A 14 -4.37 -18.41 5.97
CA PHE A 14 -3.66 -17.29 6.60
C PHE A 14 -4.53 -16.05 6.70
N LEU A 15 -5.25 -15.69 5.64
CA LEU A 15 -6.15 -14.54 5.63
C LEU A 15 -7.26 -14.69 6.68
N LEU A 16 -7.94 -15.84 6.72
CA LEU A 16 -9.01 -16.12 7.69
C LEU A 16 -8.50 -16.03 9.13
N LEU A 17 -7.33 -16.61 9.41
CA LEU A 17 -6.73 -16.56 10.75
C LEU A 17 -6.32 -15.12 11.13
N GLN A 18 -5.79 -14.33 10.18
CA GLN A 18 -5.45 -12.93 10.41
C GLN A 18 -6.71 -12.10 10.72
N GLU A 19 -7.78 -12.28 9.95
CA GLU A 19 -9.05 -11.59 10.16
C GLU A 19 -9.66 -11.93 11.53
N ALA A 20 -9.68 -13.22 11.89
CA ALA A 20 -10.19 -13.69 13.18
C ALA A 20 -9.41 -13.07 14.36
N LEU A 21 -8.08 -13.07 14.29
CA LEU A 21 -7.23 -12.51 15.35
C LEU A 21 -7.29 -10.97 15.42
N THR A 22 -7.64 -10.31 14.32
CA THR A 22 -7.80 -8.84 14.28
C THR A 22 -9.13 -8.37 14.88
N SER A 23 -10.13 -9.26 14.92
CA SER A 23 -11.42 -9.00 15.58
C SER A 23 -11.33 -9.07 17.10
N GLU A 24 -10.31 -9.72 17.66
CA GLU A 24 -10.06 -9.71 19.09
C GLU A 24 -9.58 -8.30 19.52
N VAL A 25 -10.43 -7.53 20.17
CA VAL A 25 -10.02 -6.29 20.84
C VAL A 25 -9.11 -6.70 22.00
N TYR A 26 -7.81 -6.58 21.82
CA TYR A 26 -6.86 -6.68 22.93
C TYR A 26 -6.81 -5.32 23.64
N PRO A 27 -7.31 -5.20 24.89
CA PRO A 27 -7.03 -4.05 25.74
C PRO A 27 -5.59 -4.21 26.23
N GLY A 28 -4.64 -3.91 25.36
CA GLY A 28 -3.25 -3.75 25.73
C GLY A 28 -2.88 -2.30 25.55
N ASP A 29 -2.42 -1.64 26.62
CA ASP A 29 -1.80 -0.30 26.67
C ASP A 29 -0.50 -0.21 25.85
N SER A 30 -0.51 -0.79 24.66
CA SER A 30 0.64 -0.91 23.78
C SER A 30 0.80 0.42 23.06
N LYS A 31 1.69 1.26 23.58
CA LYS A 31 2.09 2.47 22.85
C LYS A 31 2.52 2.07 21.43
N PRO A 32 2.11 2.83 20.40
CA PRO A 32 2.53 2.55 19.04
C PRO A 32 4.06 2.52 18.98
N ALA A 33 4.58 1.59 18.18
CA ALA A 33 6.00 1.52 17.91
C ALA A 33 6.46 2.85 17.29
N LYS A 34 7.68 3.27 17.65
CA LYS A 34 8.27 4.48 17.08
C LYS A 34 8.30 4.38 15.56
N PRO A 35 7.96 5.45 14.83
CA PRO A 35 8.06 5.46 13.39
C PRO A 35 9.48 5.16 12.90
N THR A 36 9.60 4.41 11.81
CA THR A 36 10.90 4.03 11.21
C THR A 36 10.89 4.38 9.72
N ALA A 37 12.08 4.37 9.10
CA ALA A 37 12.20 4.50 7.65
C ALA A 37 11.39 3.41 6.90
N THR A 38 11.30 2.21 7.48
CA THR A 38 10.53 1.10 6.91
C THR A 38 9.01 1.27 7.01
N THR A 39 8.52 2.19 7.86
CA THR A 39 7.10 2.57 7.96
C THR A 39 6.82 3.96 7.40
N PHE A 40 7.80 4.61 6.74
CA PHE A 40 7.68 5.96 6.19
C PHE A 40 7.21 6.98 7.24
N ASP A 41 7.77 6.92 8.45
CA ASP A 41 7.39 7.80 9.56
C ASP A 41 5.94 7.67 10.05
N LEU A 42 5.24 6.60 9.66
CA LEU A 42 3.94 6.26 10.26
C LEU A 42 4.14 5.53 11.61
N PRO A 43 3.46 5.96 12.68
CA PRO A 43 3.44 5.23 13.95
C PRO A 43 2.62 3.96 13.78
N SER A 44 3.23 2.80 14.03
CA SER A 44 2.57 1.50 13.87
C SER A 44 2.05 1.00 15.21
N ASN A 45 0.77 0.66 15.29
CA ASN A 45 0.25 -0.10 16.40
C ASN A 45 0.90 -1.49 16.45
N GLN A 46 0.92 -2.11 17.63
CA GLN A 46 1.47 -3.45 17.80
C GLN A 46 0.35 -4.48 17.60
N THR A 47 0.61 -5.48 16.77
CA THR A 47 -0.25 -6.67 16.70
C THR A 47 -0.15 -7.48 17.99
N SER A 48 -1.19 -8.24 18.33
CA SER A 48 -1.12 -9.18 19.47
C SER A 48 0.01 -10.22 19.26
N PRO A 49 0.56 -10.83 20.33
CA PRO A 49 1.61 -11.84 20.17
C PRO A 49 1.21 -13.06 19.32
N ARG A 50 -0.10 -13.37 19.26
CA ARG A 50 -0.62 -14.44 18.39
C ARG A 50 -0.65 -14.01 16.94
N GLN A 51 -1.17 -12.81 16.68
CA GLN A 51 -1.23 -12.23 15.35
C GLN A 51 0.16 -11.96 14.76
N HIS A 52 1.09 -11.45 15.56
CA HIS A 52 2.47 -11.23 15.17
C HIS A 52 3.15 -12.53 14.74
N ARG A 53 3.01 -13.59 15.55
CA ARG A 53 3.56 -14.91 15.23
C ARG A 53 2.96 -15.48 13.95
N LEU A 54 1.64 -15.36 13.77
CA LEU A 54 0.99 -15.78 12.53
C LEU A 54 1.51 -15.00 11.31
N HIS A 55 1.71 -13.69 11.43
CA HIS A 55 2.26 -12.87 10.37
C HIS A 55 3.70 -13.28 10.02
N LEU A 56 4.55 -13.51 11.03
CA LEU A 56 5.91 -14.02 10.79
C LEU A 56 5.91 -15.39 10.12
N THR A 57 5.04 -16.31 10.55
CA THR A 57 4.88 -17.61 9.88
C THR A 57 4.47 -17.43 8.42
N MET A 58 3.51 -16.56 8.13
CA MET A 58 3.07 -16.25 6.77
C MET A 58 4.22 -15.75 5.88
N LEU A 59 5.15 -14.94 6.42
CA LEU A 59 6.32 -14.46 5.68
C LEU A 59 7.44 -15.49 5.54
N ALA A 60 7.57 -16.40 6.51
CA ALA A 60 8.70 -17.33 6.61
C ALA A 60 8.46 -18.67 5.90
N VAL A 61 7.21 -19.12 5.77
CA VAL A 61 6.90 -20.35 5.05
C VAL A 61 7.09 -20.12 3.55
N ASP A 62 7.69 -21.10 2.88
CA ASP A 62 7.90 -21.08 1.44
C ASP A 62 6.60 -21.35 0.67
N MET A 63 5.70 -20.38 0.74
CA MET A 63 4.47 -20.35 -0.04
C MET A 63 4.70 -19.62 -1.37
N PRO A 64 3.91 -19.93 -2.41
CA PRO A 64 3.76 -19.05 -3.56
C PRO A 64 3.42 -17.62 -3.12
N LEU A 65 3.75 -16.65 -3.96
CA LEU A 65 3.26 -15.29 -3.76
C LEU A 65 1.74 -15.31 -3.66
N PHE A 66 1.21 -14.67 -2.62
CA PHE A 66 -0.22 -14.56 -2.40
C PHE A 66 -0.85 -13.76 -3.56
N SER A 67 -2.05 -14.15 -3.95
CA SER A 67 -2.85 -13.45 -4.94
C SER A 67 -3.07 -11.99 -4.54
N ASP A 68 -3.24 -11.12 -5.53
CA ASP A 68 -3.52 -9.71 -5.27
C ASP A 68 -4.79 -9.53 -4.45
N GLU A 69 -5.83 -10.35 -4.66
CA GLU A 69 -7.05 -10.31 -3.85
C GLU A 69 -6.74 -10.49 -2.37
N THR A 70 -5.96 -11.51 -2.03
CA THR A 70 -5.59 -11.80 -0.64
C THR A 70 -4.69 -10.71 -0.07
N ARG A 71 -3.72 -10.23 -0.85
CA ARG A 71 -2.81 -9.15 -0.43
C ARG A 71 -3.54 -7.84 -0.21
N LEU A 72 -4.48 -7.46 -1.08
CA LEU A 72 -5.33 -6.28 -0.93
C LEU A 72 -6.14 -6.36 0.37
N ARG A 73 -6.75 -7.52 0.68
CA ARG A 73 -7.49 -7.72 1.93
C ARG A 73 -6.61 -7.60 3.16
N LEU A 74 -5.40 -8.17 3.13
CA LEU A 74 -4.42 -8.03 4.21
C LEU A 74 -3.96 -6.58 4.41
N LEU A 75 -3.69 -5.85 3.31
CA LEU A 75 -3.34 -4.43 3.36
C LEU A 75 -4.48 -3.60 3.98
N GLU A 76 -5.73 -3.82 3.56
CA GLU A 76 -6.90 -3.15 4.12
C GLU A 76 -7.05 -3.45 5.63
N LEU A 77 -6.89 -4.72 6.01
CA LEU A 77 -6.97 -5.17 7.40
C LEU A 77 -5.92 -4.45 8.28
N TYR A 78 -4.68 -4.42 7.82
CA TYR A 78 -3.57 -3.81 8.54
C TYR A 78 -3.65 -2.29 8.58
N ALA A 79 -4.03 -1.63 7.47
CA ALA A 79 -4.23 -0.19 7.42
C ALA A 79 -5.31 0.27 8.41
N ARG A 80 -6.45 -0.43 8.47
CA ARG A 80 -7.57 -0.11 9.37
C ARG A 80 -7.18 -0.12 10.85
N LYS A 81 -6.21 -0.95 11.22
CA LYS A 81 -5.68 -1.05 12.58
C LYS A 81 -4.38 -0.29 12.79
N GLN A 82 -3.89 0.41 11.77
CA GLN A 82 -2.61 1.11 11.75
C GLN A 82 -1.43 0.16 12.06
N TYR A 83 -1.50 -1.09 11.63
CA TYR A 83 -0.42 -2.07 11.66
C TYR A 83 0.51 -1.85 10.45
N TRP A 84 1.14 -0.67 10.40
CA TRP A 84 1.91 -0.21 9.24
C TRP A 84 3.15 -1.06 8.97
N ARG A 85 3.75 -1.66 10.01
CA ARG A 85 4.87 -2.59 9.79
C ARG A 85 4.43 -3.78 8.93
N GLU A 86 3.38 -4.45 9.35
CA GLU A 86 2.81 -5.62 8.69
C GLU A 86 2.23 -5.26 7.32
N PHE A 87 1.61 -4.09 7.20
CA PHE A 87 1.17 -3.52 5.92
C PHE A 87 2.33 -3.47 4.92
N TRP A 88 3.46 -2.87 5.31
CA TRP A 88 4.60 -2.73 4.41
C TRP A 88 5.32 -4.06 4.14
N ASP A 89 5.21 -5.05 5.02
CA ASP A 89 5.71 -6.40 4.73
C ASP A 89 4.86 -7.10 3.66
N VAL A 90 3.53 -7.01 3.72
CA VAL A 90 2.63 -7.52 2.67
C VAL A 90 2.83 -6.80 1.35
N TRP A 91 2.98 -5.47 1.40
CA TRP A 91 3.30 -4.66 0.23
C TRP A 91 4.57 -5.19 -0.45
N ARG A 92 5.64 -5.42 0.30
CA ARG A 92 6.94 -5.85 -0.25
C ARG A 92 7.00 -7.33 -0.66
N MET A 93 5.93 -8.13 -0.48
CA MET A 93 5.95 -9.56 -0.85
C MET A 93 6.29 -9.79 -2.33
N ALA A 94 5.65 -9.06 -3.25
CA ALA A 94 5.93 -9.20 -4.69
C ALA A 94 7.32 -8.67 -5.08
N PRO A 95 7.70 -7.42 -4.75
CA PRO A 95 9.03 -6.90 -5.08
C PRO A 95 10.18 -7.74 -4.55
N ARG A 96 10.07 -8.30 -3.33
CA ARG A 96 11.09 -9.20 -2.74
C ARG A 96 11.28 -10.50 -3.53
N ARG A 97 10.30 -10.89 -4.35
CA ARG A 97 10.33 -12.08 -5.22
C ARG A 97 10.59 -11.71 -6.69
N GLY A 98 10.93 -10.45 -6.98
CA GLY A 98 11.13 -9.95 -8.35
C GLY A 98 9.86 -10.01 -9.21
N GLN A 99 8.68 -10.02 -8.58
CA GLN A 99 7.39 -9.98 -9.27
C GLN A 99 6.87 -8.55 -9.28
N PRO A 100 6.25 -8.10 -10.39
CA PRO A 100 5.67 -6.77 -10.46
C PRO A 100 4.47 -6.64 -9.51
N GLN A 101 4.22 -5.42 -9.06
CA GLN A 101 2.94 -5.10 -8.42
C GLN A 101 1.87 -4.82 -9.48
N SER A 102 0.60 -4.90 -9.09
CA SER A 102 -0.51 -4.53 -9.96
C SER A 102 -1.02 -3.10 -9.71
N PRO A 103 -1.76 -2.52 -10.68
CA PRO A 103 -2.39 -1.20 -10.49
C PRO A 103 -3.30 -1.10 -9.26
N PRO A 104 -4.19 -2.07 -8.94
CA PRO A 104 -5.01 -2.04 -7.74
C PRO A 104 -4.20 -1.98 -6.44
N MET A 105 -3.05 -2.66 -6.40
CA MET A 105 -2.14 -2.62 -5.25
C MET A 105 -1.65 -1.19 -5.02
N TYR A 106 -1.10 -0.52 -6.05
CA TYR A 106 -0.66 0.87 -5.93
C TYR A 106 -1.80 1.82 -5.55
N ALA A 107 -2.97 1.67 -6.18
CA ALA A 107 -4.13 2.50 -5.87
C ALA A 107 -4.53 2.36 -4.38
N LEU A 108 -4.62 1.14 -3.85
CA LEU A 108 -4.91 0.91 -2.44
C LEU A 108 -3.83 1.52 -1.54
N MET A 109 -2.56 1.28 -1.87
CA MET A 109 -1.44 1.75 -1.06
C MET A 109 -1.44 3.27 -0.94
N PHE A 110 -1.49 4.01 -2.06
CA PHE A 110 -1.52 5.46 -2.03
C PHE A 110 -2.76 5.97 -1.28
N ARG A 111 -3.94 5.41 -1.54
CA ARG A 111 -5.18 5.79 -0.84
C ARG A 111 -5.04 5.65 0.68
N LYS A 112 -4.52 4.53 1.17
CA LYS A 112 -4.32 4.30 2.62
C LYS A 112 -3.31 5.23 3.24
N ILE A 113 -2.27 5.63 2.49
CA ILE A 113 -1.31 6.62 2.97
C ILE A 113 -1.93 8.02 3.04
N ALA A 114 -2.72 8.42 2.04
CA ALA A 114 -3.46 9.69 2.06
C ALA A 114 -4.44 9.79 3.24
N GLU A 115 -5.12 8.68 3.58
CA GLU A 115 -6.04 8.59 4.72
C GLU A 115 -5.35 8.88 6.06
N THR A 116 -4.03 8.66 6.18
CA THR A 116 -3.28 8.96 7.42
C THR A 116 -3.13 10.45 7.70
N LYS A 117 -3.29 11.31 6.69
CA LYS A 117 -3.04 12.76 6.75
C LYS A 117 -1.64 13.13 7.27
N ASN A 118 -0.69 12.19 7.23
CA ASN A 118 0.68 12.42 7.63
C ASN A 118 1.49 12.92 6.42
N GLN A 119 1.73 14.24 6.39
CA GLN A 119 2.45 14.91 5.30
C GLN A 119 3.83 14.30 5.02
N LYS A 120 4.61 14.01 6.07
CA LYS A 120 5.96 13.44 5.94
C LYS A 120 5.92 12.06 5.30
N ALA A 121 4.98 11.22 5.73
CA ALA A 121 4.76 9.90 5.14
C ALA A 121 4.32 9.99 3.67
N CYS A 122 3.39 10.91 3.35
CA CYS A 122 2.92 11.12 1.99
C CYS A 122 4.06 11.54 1.05
N ILE A 123 4.90 12.50 1.46
CA ILE A 123 6.08 12.91 0.69
C ILE A 123 7.02 11.73 0.48
N ALA A 124 7.35 10.98 1.53
CA ALA A 124 8.28 9.87 1.45
C ALA A 124 7.75 8.75 0.55
N VAL A 125 6.46 8.41 0.67
CA VAL A 125 5.80 7.40 -0.16
C VAL A 125 5.76 7.81 -1.63
N LEU A 126 5.45 9.08 -1.94
CA LEU A 126 5.47 9.56 -3.33
C LEU A 126 6.87 9.46 -3.93
N ARG A 127 7.90 9.94 -3.23
CA ARG A 127 9.29 9.89 -3.72
C ARG A 127 9.82 8.48 -3.90
N THR A 128 9.37 7.53 -3.07
CA THR A 128 9.79 6.13 -3.19
C THR A 128 9.01 5.38 -4.24
N TRP A 129 7.67 5.43 -4.21
CA TRP A 129 6.86 4.46 -4.96
C TRP A 129 6.37 4.95 -6.31
N VAL A 130 6.35 6.26 -6.60
CA VAL A 130 6.01 6.73 -7.94
C VAL A 130 7.08 6.34 -8.97
N PRO A 131 8.39 6.52 -8.71
CA PRO A 131 9.43 6.05 -9.63
C PRO A 131 9.42 4.52 -9.80
N GLU A 132 9.21 3.76 -8.73
CA GLU A 132 9.11 2.30 -8.80
C GLU A 132 7.91 1.85 -9.64
N MET A 133 6.74 2.48 -9.45
CA MET A 133 5.54 2.26 -10.27
C MET A 133 5.80 2.53 -11.76
N ASP A 134 6.53 3.60 -12.08
CA ASP A 134 6.91 3.94 -13.45
C ASP A 134 7.89 2.92 -14.06
N ALA A 135 8.67 2.22 -13.23
CA ALA A 135 9.66 1.22 -13.60
C ALA A 135 9.14 -0.22 -13.61
N GLU A 136 7.91 -0.46 -13.15
CA GLU A 136 7.26 -1.78 -13.19
C GLU A 136 7.27 -2.35 -14.62
N THR A 137 7.31 -3.68 -14.72
CA THR A 137 7.23 -4.40 -16.00
C THR A 137 6.12 -5.45 -15.91
N PRO A 138 4.95 -5.23 -16.55
CA PRO A 138 4.61 -4.10 -17.43
C PRO A 138 4.44 -2.77 -16.68
N LYS A 139 4.70 -1.67 -17.38
CA LYS A 139 4.56 -0.32 -16.80
C LYS A 139 3.13 -0.09 -16.33
N ILE A 140 2.99 0.39 -15.10
CA ILE A 140 1.69 0.79 -14.56
C ILE A 140 1.33 2.18 -15.08
N ALA A 141 0.15 2.28 -15.68
CA ALA A 141 -0.39 3.54 -16.14
C ALA A 141 -0.82 4.41 -14.95
N LEU A 142 -0.52 5.72 -15.03
CA LEU A 142 -0.98 6.71 -14.06
C LEU A 142 -2.33 7.28 -14.52
N ASP A 143 -3.35 6.42 -14.52
CA ASP A 143 -4.73 6.71 -14.91
C ASP A 143 -5.73 6.12 -13.90
N GLY A 144 -7.02 6.36 -14.14
CA GLY A 144 -8.13 5.82 -13.33
C GLY A 144 -7.90 5.93 -11.82
N GLU A 145 -8.09 4.81 -11.11
CA GLU A 145 -7.94 4.73 -9.66
C GLU A 145 -6.52 5.03 -9.17
N VAL A 146 -5.49 4.71 -9.96
CA VAL A 146 -4.09 4.99 -9.59
C VAL A 146 -3.85 6.50 -9.58
N ALA A 147 -4.30 7.20 -10.62
CA ALA A 147 -4.21 8.65 -10.69
C ALA A 147 -4.97 9.34 -9.56
N GLU A 148 -6.18 8.87 -9.24
CA GLU A 148 -6.98 9.37 -8.11
C GLU A 148 -6.26 9.17 -6.78
N ALA A 149 -5.70 7.99 -6.54
CA ALA A 149 -5.00 7.69 -5.30
C ALA A 149 -3.71 8.52 -5.15
N VAL A 150 -2.94 8.69 -6.24
CA VAL A 150 -1.74 9.54 -6.24
C VAL A 150 -2.10 11.01 -5.97
N ARG A 151 -3.20 11.52 -6.54
CA ARG A 151 -3.69 12.87 -6.22
C ARG A 151 -4.03 13.04 -4.74
N ALA A 152 -4.73 12.08 -4.16
CA ALA A 152 -5.09 12.13 -2.75
C ALA A 152 -3.85 12.21 -1.83
N VAL A 153 -2.75 11.54 -2.19
CA VAL A 153 -1.48 11.63 -1.45
C VAL A 153 -0.79 12.98 -1.71
N LEU A 154 -0.81 13.46 -2.95
CA LEU A 154 -0.26 14.77 -3.33
C LEU A 154 -0.92 15.92 -2.56
N GLU A 155 -2.25 15.91 -2.44
CA GLU A 155 -2.99 16.93 -1.69
C GLU A 155 -2.59 16.99 -0.21
N VAL A 156 -2.15 15.87 0.36
CA VAL A 156 -1.64 15.83 1.74
C VAL A 156 -0.16 16.24 1.79
N ALA A 157 0.63 15.83 0.80
CA ALA A 157 2.06 16.12 0.72
C ALA A 157 2.34 17.62 0.45
N GLU A 158 1.60 18.18 -0.50
CA GLU A 158 1.69 19.56 -0.99
C GLU A 158 0.28 20.15 -1.20
N PRO A 159 -0.34 20.73 -0.16
CA PRO A 159 -1.73 21.18 -0.21
C PRO A 159 -2.03 22.24 -1.27
N LEU A 160 -1.03 23.02 -1.70
CA LEU A 160 -1.19 24.07 -2.71
C LEU A 160 -0.93 23.59 -4.14
N VAL A 161 -0.58 22.32 -4.34
CA VAL A 161 -0.12 21.79 -5.65
C VAL A 161 -1.12 22.05 -6.77
N GLN A 162 -2.42 21.95 -6.49
CA GLN A 162 -3.47 22.19 -7.49
C GLN A 162 -3.51 23.66 -7.91
N GLU A 163 -3.50 24.58 -6.94
CA GLU A 163 -3.53 26.02 -7.19
C GLU A 163 -2.28 26.47 -7.93
N GLU A 164 -1.11 25.96 -7.54
CA GLU A 164 0.16 26.25 -8.18
C GLU A 164 0.21 25.73 -9.63
N ALA A 165 -0.25 24.50 -9.84
CA ALA A 165 -0.31 23.90 -11.17
C ALA A 165 -1.26 24.67 -12.11
N ALA A 166 -2.35 25.21 -11.58
CA ALA A 166 -3.32 26.02 -12.33
C ALA A 166 -2.81 27.44 -12.60
N ARG A 167 -2.19 28.09 -11.60
CA ARG A 167 -1.72 29.47 -11.69
C ARG A 167 -0.54 29.64 -12.64
N ASN A 168 0.33 28.63 -12.72
CA ASN A 168 1.49 28.65 -13.59
C ASN A 168 1.56 27.41 -14.48
N PRO A 169 0.90 27.41 -15.66
CA PRO A 169 0.89 26.28 -16.58
C PRO A 169 2.28 25.86 -17.09
N GLY A 170 3.26 26.76 -17.07
CA GLY A 170 4.66 26.50 -17.43
C GLY A 170 5.60 26.26 -16.24
N GLY A 171 5.09 26.32 -15.01
CA GLY A 171 5.87 26.10 -13.79
C GLY A 171 6.42 24.67 -13.75
N ARG A 172 7.65 24.51 -13.26
CA ARG A 172 8.31 23.20 -13.11
C ARG A 172 8.46 22.87 -11.63
N GLY A 173 8.38 21.59 -11.29
CA GLY A 173 8.56 21.11 -9.92
C GLY A 173 8.01 19.71 -9.78
N GLU A 174 8.67 18.87 -8.97
CA GLU A 174 8.33 17.44 -8.87
C GLU A 174 6.84 17.18 -8.61
N TRP A 175 6.21 17.96 -7.73
CA TRP A 175 4.78 17.82 -7.38
C TRP A 175 3.85 18.40 -8.43
N ILE A 176 4.21 19.53 -9.02
CA ILE A 176 3.42 20.15 -10.08
C ILE A 176 3.41 19.24 -11.32
N ASP A 177 4.58 18.70 -11.69
CA ASP A 177 4.72 17.81 -12.84
C ASP A 177 3.98 16.48 -12.61
N LEU A 178 4.07 15.91 -11.38
CA LEU A 178 3.31 14.72 -11.03
C LEU A 178 1.80 14.99 -11.05
N TRP A 179 1.33 16.09 -10.46
CA TRP A 179 -0.09 16.48 -10.47
C TRP A 179 -0.63 16.54 -11.90
N ARG A 180 0.08 17.21 -12.82
CA ARG A 180 -0.34 17.28 -14.23
C ARG A 180 -0.41 15.92 -14.90
N ARG A 181 0.55 15.02 -14.64
CA ARG A 181 0.51 13.64 -15.16
C ARG A 181 -0.77 12.92 -14.72
N THR A 182 -1.19 13.08 -13.46
CA THR A 182 -2.44 12.46 -12.97
C THR A 182 -3.69 12.99 -13.68
N MET A 183 -3.67 14.26 -14.15
CA MET A 183 -4.80 14.86 -14.87
C MET A 183 -4.86 14.40 -16.33
N GLN A 184 -3.70 14.16 -16.95
CA GLN A 184 -3.61 13.68 -18.34
C GLN A 184 -4.09 12.23 -18.50
N GLY A 185 -3.89 11.38 -17.48
CA GLY A 185 -4.43 10.02 -17.44
C GLY A 185 -5.96 9.95 -17.26
N GLY A 186 -6.63 11.07 -17.01
CA GLY A 186 -8.07 11.16 -16.74
C GLY A 186 -8.97 11.34 -17.97
N SER A 187 -8.49 11.12 -19.20
CA SER A 187 -9.35 11.22 -20.40
C SER A 187 -10.33 10.05 -20.52
N PHE A 188 -11.31 10.02 -19.62
CA PHE A 188 -12.51 9.22 -19.76
C PHE A 188 -13.35 9.82 -20.89
N SER A 189 -13.45 9.10 -22.00
CA SER A 189 -14.37 9.40 -23.09
C SER A 189 -15.80 9.19 -22.59
N PRO A 190 -16.69 10.21 -22.58
CA PRO A 190 -18.10 9.94 -22.36
C PRO A 190 -18.63 9.18 -23.56
N VAL A 191 -19.14 7.98 -23.29
CA VAL A 191 -19.90 7.16 -24.25
C VAL A 191 -21.02 8.02 -24.82
N ARG A 192 -21.15 7.94 -26.15
CA ARG A 192 -22.15 8.61 -27.00
C ARG A 192 -23.59 8.41 -26.53
#